data_AF-A0A927C0F1-F1
#
_entry.id   AF-A0A927C0F1-F1
#
_cell.length_a   1.000
_cell.length_b   1.000
_cell.length_c   1.000
_cell.angle_alpha   90.00
_cell.angle_beta   90.00
_cell.angle_gamma   90.00
#
_symmetry.space_group_name_H-M   'P 1'
#
loop_
_entity.id
_entity.type
_entity.pdbx_description
1 polymer ?
#
loop_
_entity_poly.entity_id
_entity_poly.type
_entity_poly.pdbx_seq_one_letter_code
_entity_poly.pdbx_strand_id
1 'polypeptide(L)'
;MQIAKLLTLLFYVVAVVAWQTSLFGDASPYIYYTALAFPAFHILEIPVAYKYLDRHPGGMAQSILLTVVFGVGHWLPLKKEADRALA
;
A
#
# COMPACT_ATOMS: atom_id res chain seq x y z
N MET A 1 9.63 0.39 -8.85
CA MET A 1 8.57 0.27 -7.81
C MET A 1 7.33 -0.52 -8.24
N GLN A 2 7.18 -0.92 -9.51
CA GLN A 2 6.03 -1.75 -9.94
C GLN A 2 6.03 -3.16 -9.31
N ILE A 3 7.21 -3.78 -9.16
CA ILE A 3 7.35 -5.12 -8.55
C ILE A 3 6.79 -5.13 -7.12
N ALA A 4 7.13 -4.14 -6.29
CA ALA A 4 6.63 -4.06 -4.92
C ALA A 4 5.09 -3.97 -4.88
N LYS A 5 4.47 -3.15 -5.74
CA LYS A 5 3.00 -3.06 -5.85
C LYS A 5 2.38 -4.39 -6.27
N LEU A 6 2.97 -5.09 -7.23
CA LEU A 6 2.52 -6.41 -7.66
C LEU A 6 2.62 -7.44 -6.54
N LEU A 7 3.71 -7.43 -5.76
CA LEU A 7 3.89 -8.29 -4.60
C LEU A 7 2.85 -7.99 -3.50
N THR A 8 2.55 -6.71 -3.24
CA THR A 8 1.49 -6.33 -2.30
C THR A 8 0.12 -6.85 -2.74
N LEU A 9 -0.22 -6.71 -4.03
CA LEU A 9 -1.47 -7.25 -4.56
C LEU A 9 -1.52 -8.77 -4.48
N LEU A 10 -0.44 -9.46 -4.85
CA LEU A 10 -0.34 -10.90 -4.76
C LEU A 10 -0.51 -11.35 -3.29
N PHE A 11 0.10 -10.65 -2.35
CA PHE A 11 -0.05 -10.95 -0.93
C PHE A 11 -1.48 -10.79 -0.44
N TYR A 12 -2.21 -9.75 -0.87
CA TYR A 12 -3.63 -9.62 -0.56
C TYR A 12 -4.47 -10.76 -1.17
N VAL A 13 -4.17 -11.20 -2.40
CA VAL A 13 -4.83 -12.37 -3.00
C VAL A 13 -4.56 -13.64 -2.18
N VAL A 14 -3.30 -13.88 -1.79
CA VAL A 14 -2.91 -15.00 -0.94
C VAL A 14 -3.64 -14.96 0.40
N ALA A 15 -3.78 -13.78 1.01
CA ALA A 15 -4.51 -13.62 2.26
C ALA A 15 -6.01 -13.95 2.14
N VAL A 16 -6.66 -13.56 1.02
CA VAL A 16 -8.05 -13.94 0.76
C VAL A 16 -8.19 -15.45 0.58
N VAL A 17 -7.27 -16.09 -0.16
CA VAL A 17 -7.25 -17.56 -0.31
C VAL A 17 -7.02 -18.25 1.04
N ALA A 18 -6.11 -17.73 1.86
CA ALA A 18 -5.82 -18.25 3.19
C ALA A 18 -7.00 -18.13 4.15
N TRP A 19 -7.83 -17.09 3.98
CA TRP A 19 -9.05 -16.90 4.76
C TRP A 19 -10.17 -17.86 4.35
N GLN A 20 -10.32 -18.12 3.04
CA GLN A 20 -11.43 -18.93 2.51
C GLN A 20 -11.15 -20.43 2.47
N THR A 21 -9.88 -20.83 2.57
CA THR A 21 -9.45 -22.22 2.40
C THR A 21 -8.55 -22.67 3.53
N SER A 22 -8.47 -23.98 3.76
CA SER A 22 -7.50 -24.58 4.68
C SER A 22 -6.13 -24.80 4.03
N LEU A 23 -5.84 -24.17 2.89
CA LEU A 23 -4.62 -24.41 2.09
C LEU A 23 -3.34 -24.20 2.91
N PHE A 24 -3.36 -23.25 3.85
CA PHE A 24 -2.22 -22.91 4.70
C PHE A 24 -2.35 -23.45 6.13
N GLY A 25 -3.40 -24.22 6.45
CA GLY A 25 -3.63 -24.81 7.77
C GLY A 25 -3.54 -23.76 8.90
N ASP A 26 -2.75 -24.08 9.93
CA ASP A 26 -2.54 -23.21 11.10
C ASP A 26 -1.86 -21.88 10.75
N ALA A 27 -1.25 -21.74 9.56
CA ALA A 27 -0.64 -20.50 9.11
C ALA A 27 -1.65 -19.47 8.58
N SER A 28 -2.86 -19.90 8.18
CA SER A 28 -3.91 -19.04 7.63
C SER A 28 -4.21 -17.77 8.45
N PRO A 29 -4.41 -17.81 9.79
CA PRO A 29 -4.68 -16.61 10.57
C PRO A 29 -3.51 -15.62 10.55
N TYR A 30 -2.27 -16.10 10.59
CA TYR A 30 -1.10 -15.22 10.56
C TYR A 30 -0.95 -14.49 9.22
N ILE A 31 -1.21 -15.17 8.10
CA ILE A 31 -1.19 -14.57 6.77
C ILE A 31 -2.25 -13.47 6.67
N TYR A 32 -3.47 -13.75 7.12
CA TYR A 32 -4.57 -12.79 7.13
C TYR A 32 -4.28 -11.56 7.99
N TYR A 33 -3.85 -11.76 9.26
CA TYR A 33 -3.55 -10.64 10.15
C TYR A 33 -2.37 -9.81 9.66
N THR A 34 -1.36 -10.45 9.08
CA THR A 34 -0.24 -9.74 8.46
C THR A 34 -0.74 -8.89 7.28
N ALA A 35 -1.59 -9.44 6.41
CA ALA A 35 -2.17 -8.69 5.30
C ALA A 35 -3.03 -7.50 5.75
N LEU A 36 -3.75 -7.60 6.87
CA LEU A 36 -4.47 -6.48 7.46
C LEU A 36 -3.56 -5.44 8.13
N ALA A 37 -2.42 -5.87 8.67
CA ALA A 37 -1.47 -4.97 9.32
C ALA A 37 -0.86 -3.98 8.31
N PHE A 38 -0.58 -4.41 7.08
CA PHE A 38 -0.01 -3.55 6.04
C PHE A 38 -0.81 -2.25 5.80
N PRO A 39 -2.09 -2.28 5.43
CA PRO A 39 -2.87 -1.07 5.23
C PRO A 39 -3.03 -0.27 6.53
N ALA A 40 -3.09 -0.92 7.69
CA ALA A 40 -3.13 -0.23 8.98
C ALA A 40 -1.85 0.59 9.23
N PHE A 41 -0.67 0.02 8.94
CA PHE A 41 0.59 0.75 8.97
C PHE A 41 0.64 1.87 7.94
N HIS A 42 0.16 1.64 6.72
CA HIS A 42 0.16 2.66 5.68
C HIS A 42 -0.73 3.88 6.00
N ILE A 43 -1.78 3.71 6.81
CA ILE A 43 -2.58 4.85 7.30
C ILE A 43 -1.71 5.82 8.10
N LEU A 44 -0.74 5.31 8.88
CA LEU A 44 0.20 6.14 9.65
C LEU A 44 1.15 6.95 8.75
N GLU A 45 1.30 6.57 7.49
CA GLU A 45 2.12 7.30 6.52
C GLU A 45 1.38 8.51 5.92
N ILE A 46 0.05 8.54 5.98
CA ILE A 46 -0.77 9.59 5.36
C ILE A 46 -0.35 11.00 5.82
N PRO A 47 -0.14 11.30 7.11
CA PRO A 47 0.27 12.64 7.54
C PRO A 47 1.60 13.10 6.92
N VAL A 48 2.55 12.18 6.74
CA VAL A 48 3.85 12.45 6.13
C VAL A 48 3.72 12.61 4.61
N ALA A 49 2.90 11.77 3.99
CA ALA A 49 2.66 11.75 2.56
C ALA A 49 1.77 12.91 2.08
N TYR A 50 0.91 13.45 2.95
CA TYR A 50 -0.23 14.31 2.61
C TYR A 50 0.12 15.45 1.65
N LYS A 51 1.21 16.16 1.94
CA LYS A 51 1.67 17.30 1.12
C LYS A 51 2.10 16.90 -0.31
N TYR A 52 2.39 15.63 -0.55
CA TYR A 52 2.78 15.09 -1.86
C TYR A 52 1.61 14.42 -2.59
N LEU A 53 0.55 14.02 -1.87
CA LEU A 53 -0.56 13.25 -2.46
C LEU A 53 -1.34 14.03 -3.51
N ASP A 54 -1.44 15.35 -3.36
CA ASP A 54 -2.12 16.26 -4.30
C ASP A 54 -1.40 16.36 -5.66
N ARG A 55 -0.15 15.90 -5.76
CA ARG A 55 0.60 15.85 -7.04
C ARG A 55 0.24 14.65 -7.89
N HIS A 56 -0.50 13.69 -7.33
CA HIS A 56 -0.98 12.56 -8.09
C HIS A 56 -1.97 13.07 -9.17
N PRO A 57 -1.89 12.60 -10.44
CA PRO A 57 -2.76 13.10 -11.50
C PRO A 57 -4.27 12.86 -11.27
N GLY A 58 -4.63 11.85 -10.48
CA GLY A 58 -5.99 11.61 -10.00
C GLY A 58 -6.29 12.34 -8.69
N GLY A 59 -7.57 12.47 -8.32
CA GLY A 59 -7.97 13.25 -7.14
C GLY A 59 -7.37 12.80 -5.81
N MET A 60 -7.36 13.70 -4.82
CA MET A 60 -6.77 13.47 -3.49
C MET A 60 -7.26 12.17 -2.82
N ALA A 61 -8.56 11.89 -2.87
CA ALA A 61 -9.13 10.67 -2.31
C ALA A 61 -8.54 9.39 -2.93
N GLN A 62 -8.31 9.40 -4.25
CA GLN A 62 -7.66 8.28 -4.94
C GLN A 62 -6.21 8.13 -4.50
N SER A 63 -5.48 9.24 -4.34
CA SER A 63 -4.08 9.22 -3.90
C SER A 63 -3.93 8.73 -2.44
N ILE A 64 -4.88 9.09 -1.57
CA ILE A 64 -4.98 8.56 -0.20
C ILE A 64 -5.24 7.06 -0.24
N LEU A 65 -6.21 6.60 -1.04
CA LEU A 65 -6.51 5.16 -1.16
C LEU A 65 -5.28 4.38 -1.65
N LEU A 66 -4.59 4.87 -2.68
CA LEU A 66 -3.37 4.25 -3.18
C LEU A 66 -2.26 4.24 -2.14
N THR A 67 -2.19 5.26 -1.28
CA THR A 67 -1.28 5.27 -0.12
C THR A 67 -1.65 4.20 0.89
N VAL A 68 -2.93 4.02 1.23
CA VAL A 68 -3.33 2.94 2.16
C VAL A 68 -3.03 1.56 1.58
N VAL A 69 -3.22 1.37 0.29
CA VAL A 69 -2.98 0.06 -0.37
C VAL A 69 -1.48 -0.24 -0.52
N PHE A 70 -0.68 0.75 -0.93
CA PHE A 70 0.71 0.56 -1.37
C PHE A 70 1.77 1.26 -0.50
N GLY A 71 1.38 2.06 0.48
CA GLY A 71 2.25 2.80 1.40
C GLY A 71 3.25 3.70 0.68
N VAL A 72 4.50 3.64 1.14
CA VAL A 72 5.67 4.29 0.53
C VAL A 72 5.84 3.93 -0.94
N GLY A 73 5.31 2.77 -1.34
CA GLY A 73 5.21 2.31 -2.71
C GLY A 73 4.44 3.25 -3.64
N HIS A 74 3.59 4.12 -3.10
CA HIS A 74 2.81 5.10 -3.85
C HIS A 74 3.34 6.53 -3.73
N TRP A 75 3.54 7.03 -2.50
CA TRP A 75 3.80 8.46 -2.29
C TRP A 75 5.28 8.86 -2.43
N LEU A 76 6.23 7.93 -2.26
CA LEU A 76 7.65 8.25 -2.34
C LEU A 76 8.09 8.73 -3.75
N PRO A 77 7.61 8.15 -4.88
CA PRO A 77 7.84 8.70 -6.21
C PRO A 77 7.31 10.12 -6.37
N LEU A 78 6.09 10.40 -5.85
CA LEU A 78 5.49 11.74 -5.90
C LEU A 78 6.37 12.77 -5.17
N LYS A 79 6.93 12.37 -4.02
CA LYS A 79 7.94 13.18 -3.32
C LYS A 79 9.18 13.40 -4.19
N LYS A 80 9.75 12.34 -4.77
CA LYS A 80 10.97 12.45 -5.60
C LYS A 80 10.76 13.33 -6.82
N GLU A 81 9.60 13.24 -7.45
CA GLU A 81 9.21 14.11 -8.57
C GLU A 81 9.08 15.57 -8.12
N ALA A 82 8.47 15.81 -6.94
CA ALA A 82 8.38 17.13 -6.35
C ALA A 82 9.77 17.73 -6.04
N ASP A 83 10.66 16.94 -5.44
CA ASP A 83 12.01 17.37 -5.08
C ASP A 83 12.84 17.70 -6.34
N ARG A 84 12.65 16.96 -7.45
CA ARG A 84 13.31 17.23 -8.74
C ARG A 84 12.79 18.48 -9.43
N ALA A 85 11.52 18.84 -9.28
CA ALA A 85 10.95 20.04 -9.88
C ALA A 85 11.43 21.34 -9.21
N LEU A 86 12.05 21.24 -8.03
CA LEU A 86 12.57 22.37 -7.25
C LEU A 86 14.10 22.53 -7.36
N ALA A 87 14.78 21.59 -8.02
CA ALA A 87 16.23 21.59 -8.24
C ALA A 87 16.58 22.14 -9.64
#